data_AF-A0A7S1AFS0-F1
#
_entry.id   AF-A0A7S1AFS0-F1
#
_cell.length_a   1.000
_cell.length_b   1.000
_cell.length_c   1.000
_cell.angle_alpha   90.00
_cell.angle_beta   90.00
_cell.angle_gamma   90.00
#
_symmetry.space_group_name_H-M   'P 1'
#
loop_
_entity.id
_entity.type
_entity.pdbx_description
1 polymer ?
#
loop_
_entity_poly.entity_id
_entity_poly.type
_entity_poly.pdbx_seq_one_letter_code
_entity_poly.pdbx_strand_id
1 'polypeptide(L)'
;WLKARVFSLQVTMPTSKPTNIDAQRILAIMDELKEKLTFLSVVTSQVQEGLQSEEGQLTQELLGPDLVKAIAEQIRLEELYIVANPSTPFGTGDDSEDARDDVKLLKKNTLELCRKMKAVPHIVSELRKLQERPQAVIAFLKTLADMQDLTLKRLTTTVEEENSRQELLEHYKAKLEEANKKRAQLEKDLTFLHQETEAAQQNRSQILLKLKAQLQDVKDKKLSDMKELHNRYETRMKGYQHDFNARRQSLEHHIESLKGSNEKLRNESEDNEKGQKKQCKREEKNVYDLIEKYDKEVREFAQQQNEQEDGFKRERKRLTELKEHFAKVEQERECILQETGLQESRRAKMEAEKARRDDASCLVQAFWKGIIQREQYASMKKSKKKGGKKGKKGK
;
A
#
# COMPACT_ATOMS: atom_id res chain seq x y z
N TRP A 1 -26.64 12.64 -58.65
CA TRP A 1 -27.95 12.89 -59.28
C TRP A 1 -28.24 14.38 -59.22
N LEU A 2 -27.81 15.16 -60.22
CA LEU A 2 -28.26 16.53 -60.48
C LEU A 2 -27.72 16.93 -61.86
N LYS A 3 -28.45 16.53 -62.90
CA LYS A 3 -28.26 17.03 -64.26
C LYS A 3 -28.81 18.46 -64.28
N ALA A 4 -27.92 19.43 -64.50
CA ALA A 4 -28.31 20.80 -64.82
C ALA A 4 -29.16 20.81 -66.10
N ARG A 5 -30.46 21.07 -65.96
CA ARG A 5 -31.32 21.45 -67.09
C ARG A 5 -30.98 22.89 -67.45
N VAL A 6 -30.11 23.05 -68.44
CA VAL A 6 -30.00 24.30 -69.18
C VAL A 6 -31.28 24.44 -70.00
N PHE A 7 -32.20 25.26 -69.54
CA PHE A 7 -33.36 25.67 -70.33
C PHE A 7 -32.85 26.57 -71.45
N SER A 8 -32.67 25.96 -72.62
CA SER A 8 -32.51 26.64 -73.90
C SER A 8 -33.80 27.42 -74.17
N LEU A 9 -33.85 28.69 -73.79
CA LEU A 9 -34.80 29.65 -74.36
C LEU A 9 -34.39 29.89 -75.81
N GLN A 10 -34.88 29.03 -76.71
CA GLN A 10 -34.98 29.37 -78.12
C GLN A 10 -35.99 30.52 -78.21
N VAL A 11 -35.47 31.74 -78.21
CA VAL A 11 -36.22 32.92 -78.65
C VAL A 11 -36.42 32.72 -80.15
N THR A 12 -37.58 32.16 -80.51
CA THR A 12 -38.07 32.20 -81.89
C THR A 12 -38.24 33.67 -82.25
N MET A 13 -37.31 34.20 -83.04
CA MET A 13 -37.42 35.55 -83.61
C MET A 13 -38.68 35.57 -84.48
N PRO A 14 -39.60 36.53 -84.32
CA PRO A 14 -40.68 36.72 -85.27
C PRO A 14 -40.06 37.09 -86.61
N THR A 15 -40.13 36.17 -87.57
CA THR A 15 -39.74 36.37 -88.98
C THR A 15 -40.79 37.16 -89.76
N SER A 16 -41.75 37.77 -89.06
CA SER A 16 -42.78 38.59 -89.69
C SER A 16 -42.14 39.88 -90.21
N LYS A 17 -42.14 40.04 -91.54
CA LYS A 17 -41.90 41.35 -92.16
C LYS A 17 -42.83 42.37 -91.48
N PRO A 18 -42.31 43.53 -91.04
CA PRO A 18 -43.18 44.51 -90.40
C PRO A 18 -44.32 44.88 -91.33
N THR A 19 -45.54 44.85 -90.81
CA THR A 19 -46.77 45.17 -91.55
C THR A 19 -46.92 46.67 -91.80
N ASN A 20 -46.22 47.50 -91.04
CA ASN A 20 -46.22 48.96 -91.20
C ASN A 20 -45.27 49.40 -92.33
N ILE A 21 -45.80 50.20 -93.26
CA ILE A 21 -45.06 50.77 -94.41
C ILE A 21 -43.86 51.60 -93.94
N ASP A 22 -43.99 52.34 -92.86
CA ASP A 22 -42.90 53.16 -92.32
C ASP A 22 -41.79 52.31 -91.72
N ALA A 23 -42.14 51.20 -91.06
CA ALA A 23 -41.17 50.23 -90.56
C ALA A 23 -40.42 49.52 -91.70
N GLN A 24 -41.10 49.20 -92.82
CA GLN A 24 -40.44 48.67 -94.02
C GLN A 24 -39.49 49.69 -94.65
N ARG A 25 -39.87 50.97 -94.70
CA ARG A 25 -39.00 52.06 -95.20
C ARG A 25 -37.76 52.25 -94.35
N ILE A 26 -37.91 52.25 -93.03
CA ILE A 26 -36.79 52.38 -92.08
C ILE A 26 -35.80 51.22 -92.25
N LEU A 27 -36.29 49.98 -92.36
CA LEU A 27 -35.42 48.81 -92.59
C LEU A 27 -34.71 48.88 -93.95
N ALA A 28 -35.40 49.29 -95.01
CA ALA A 28 -34.79 49.46 -96.32
C ALA A 28 -33.65 50.49 -96.32
N ILE A 29 -33.83 51.61 -95.60
CA ILE A 29 -32.77 52.63 -95.42
C ILE A 29 -31.60 52.06 -94.62
N MET A 30 -31.86 51.28 -93.57
CA MET A 30 -30.80 50.63 -92.78
C MET A 30 -30.03 49.58 -93.58
N ASP A 31 -30.71 48.80 -94.42
CA ASP A 31 -30.09 47.83 -95.33
C ASP A 31 -29.20 48.52 -96.37
N GLU A 32 -29.69 49.61 -96.99
CA GLU A 32 -28.92 50.39 -97.96
C GLU A 32 -27.70 51.07 -97.30
N LEU A 33 -27.86 51.57 -96.08
CA LEU A 33 -26.77 52.16 -95.29
C LEU A 33 -25.69 51.11 -94.95
N LYS A 34 -26.12 49.93 -94.50
CA LYS A 34 -25.23 48.80 -94.19
C LYS A 34 -24.46 48.34 -95.43
N GLU A 35 -25.14 48.24 -96.58
CA GLU A 35 -24.53 47.86 -97.85
C GLU A 35 -23.45 48.88 -98.29
N LYS A 36 -23.78 50.18 -98.29
CA LYS A 36 -22.85 51.26 -98.66
C LYS A 36 -21.65 51.37 -97.71
N LEU A 37 -21.88 51.28 -96.40
CA LEU A 37 -20.80 51.27 -95.42
C LEU A 37 -19.90 50.04 -95.57
N THR A 38 -20.45 48.91 -95.99
CA THR A 38 -19.66 47.70 -96.28
C THR A 38 -18.78 47.90 -97.51
N PHE A 39 -19.24 48.59 -98.56
CA PHE A 39 -18.41 48.96 -99.70
C PHE A 39 -17.29 49.93 -99.33
N LEU A 40 -17.60 50.97 -98.56
CA LEU A 40 -16.60 51.94 -98.13
C LEU A 40 -15.58 51.35 -97.14
N SER A 41 -15.96 50.35 -96.36
CA SER A 41 -15.03 49.70 -95.41
C SER A 41 -13.81 49.02 -96.07
N VAL A 42 -13.92 48.67 -97.35
CA VAL A 42 -12.85 48.02 -98.13
C VAL A 42 -12.10 48.98 -99.04
N VAL A 43 -12.49 50.26 -99.08
CA VAL A 43 -11.79 51.31 -99.83
C VAL A 43 -10.76 51.93 -98.89
N THR A 44 -9.54 51.41 -98.91
CA THR A 44 -8.43 51.87 -98.05
C THR A 44 -7.13 51.91 -98.83
N SER A 45 -6.17 52.75 -98.41
CA SER A 45 -4.85 52.86 -99.06
C SER A 45 -4.11 51.52 -99.11
N GLN A 46 -4.30 50.64 -98.11
CA GLN A 46 -3.77 49.27 -98.10
C GLN A 46 -4.30 48.41 -99.25
N VAL A 47 -5.60 48.52 -99.55
CA VAL A 47 -6.22 47.79 -100.67
C VAL A 47 -5.73 48.35 -102.00
N GLN A 48 -5.50 49.66 -102.10
CA GLN A 48 -4.91 50.27 -103.30
C GLN A 48 -3.46 49.80 -103.53
N GLU A 49 -2.64 49.71 -102.49
CA GLU A 49 -1.28 49.15 -102.55
C GLU A 49 -1.29 47.66 -102.90
N GLY A 50 -2.21 46.88 -102.30
CA GLY A 50 -2.40 45.47 -102.61
C GLY A 50 -2.87 45.21 -104.04
N LEU A 51 -3.70 46.09 -104.62
CA LEU A 51 -4.12 46.05 -106.02
C LEU A 51 -2.99 46.38 -107.00
N GLN A 52 -1.94 47.08 -106.56
CA GLN A 52 -0.75 47.40 -107.36
C GLN A 52 0.38 46.35 -107.21
N SER A 53 0.24 45.44 -106.24
CA SER A 53 1.16 44.31 -106.00
C SER A 53 0.87 43.13 -106.93
N GLU A 54 1.84 42.20 -107.08
CA GLU A 54 1.70 40.99 -107.91
C GLU A 54 0.51 40.11 -107.49
N GLU A 55 0.16 40.11 -106.21
CA GLU A 55 -0.98 39.37 -105.65
C GLU A 55 -2.36 39.96 -106.04
N GLY A 56 -2.38 41.23 -106.48
CA GLY A 56 -3.58 41.98 -106.82
C GLY A 56 -4.05 41.87 -108.27
N GLN A 57 -3.24 41.31 -109.18
CA GLN A 57 -3.50 41.35 -110.64
C GLN A 57 -4.82 40.70 -111.03
N LEU A 58 -5.18 39.56 -110.44
CA LEU A 58 -6.47 38.88 -110.67
C LEU A 58 -7.66 39.72 -110.17
N THR A 59 -7.48 40.41 -109.05
CA THR A 59 -8.50 41.29 -108.48
C THR A 59 -8.65 42.57 -109.31
N GLN A 60 -7.56 43.07 -109.88
CA GLN A 60 -7.52 44.22 -110.77
C GLN A 60 -8.23 43.94 -112.11
N GLU A 61 -8.07 42.74 -112.68
CA GLU A 61 -8.77 42.30 -113.88
C GLU A 61 -10.28 42.17 -113.65
N LEU A 62 -10.69 41.68 -112.47
CA LEU A 62 -12.10 41.57 -112.07
C LEU A 62 -12.78 42.92 -111.85
N LEU A 63 -12.06 43.89 -111.27
CA LEU A 63 -12.57 45.24 -111.01
C LEU A 63 -12.70 46.05 -112.30
N GLY A 64 -11.79 45.83 -113.26
CA GLY A 64 -11.67 46.64 -114.46
C GLY A 64 -10.98 47.99 -114.21
N PRO A 65 -10.38 48.60 -115.25
CA PRO A 65 -9.56 49.80 -115.12
C PRO A 65 -10.34 51.00 -114.58
N ASP A 66 -11.64 51.08 -114.86
CA ASP A 66 -12.48 52.21 -114.46
C ASP A 66 -12.82 52.19 -112.96
N LEU A 67 -12.98 51.00 -112.38
CA LEU A 67 -13.27 50.85 -110.95
C LEU A 67 -12.01 51.01 -110.12
N VAL A 68 -10.88 50.51 -110.60
CA VAL A 68 -9.56 50.72 -109.98
C VAL A 68 -9.21 52.21 -109.96
N LYS A 69 -9.48 52.93 -111.05
CA LYS A 69 -9.36 54.40 -111.10
C LYS A 69 -10.31 55.09 -110.12
N ALA A 70 -11.56 54.64 -110.02
CA ALA A 70 -12.53 55.21 -109.08
C ALA A 70 -12.13 55.00 -107.62
N ILE A 71 -11.55 53.84 -107.27
CA ILE A 71 -11.00 53.53 -105.94
C ILE A 71 -9.79 54.43 -105.64
N ALA A 72 -8.84 54.54 -106.57
CA ALA A 72 -7.68 55.40 -106.40
C ALA A 72 -8.06 56.88 -106.28
N GLU A 73 -9.03 57.33 -107.08
CA GLU A 73 -9.56 58.69 -107.01
C GLU A 73 -10.34 58.93 -105.72
N GLN A 74 -11.06 57.92 -105.20
CA GLN A 74 -11.75 58.02 -103.92
C GLN A 74 -10.74 58.17 -102.78
N ILE A 75 -9.68 57.37 -102.75
CA ILE A 75 -8.63 57.46 -101.72
C ILE A 75 -7.90 58.81 -101.81
N ARG A 76 -7.56 59.26 -103.03
CA ARG A 76 -6.97 60.59 -103.26
C ARG A 76 -7.85 61.72 -102.74
N LEU A 77 -9.16 61.66 -103.02
CA LEU A 77 -10.12 62.67 -102.56
C LEU A 77 -10.36 62.59 -101.05
N GLU A 78 -10.30 61.40 -100.44
CA GLU A 78 -10.36 61.22 -98.99
C GLU A 78 -9.11 61.78 -98.30
N GLU A 79 -7.91 61.56 -98.84
CA GLU A 79 -6.66 62.14 -98.36
C GLU A 79 -6.68 63.66 -98.47
N LEU A 80 -7.10 64.20 -99.61
CA LEU A 80 -7.29 65.65 -99.79
C LEU A 80 -8.30 66.21 -98.80
N TYR A 81 -9.42 65.52 -98.57
CA TYR A 81 -10.43 65.93 -97.60
C TYR A 81 -9.90 65.91 -96.16
N ILE A 82 -9.13 64.88 -95.77
CA ILE A 82 -8.51 64.79 -94.45
C ILE A 82 -7.47 65.90 -94.25
N VAL A 83 -6.66 66.19 -95.27
CA VAL A 83 -5.64 67.26 -95.23
C VAL A 83 -6.28 68.65 -95.22
N ALA A 84 -7.33 68.86 -96.02
CA ALA A 84 -8.09 70.11 -96.06
C ALA A 84 -8.91 70.34 -94.78
N ASN A 85 -9.19 69.29 -94.02
CA ASN A 85 -9.95 69.37 -92.78
C ASN A 85 -9.27 68.60 -91.63
N PRO A 86 -8.07 69.03 -91.19
CA PRO A 86 -7.21 68.23 -90.31
C PRO A 86 -7.65 68.27 -88.84
N SER A 87 -8.83 68.82 -88.50
CA SER A 87 -9.28 68.92 -87.11
C SER A 87 -10.81 69.03 -86.96
N THR A 88 -11.40 67.95 -86.42
CA THR A 88 -12.75 67.77 -85.85
C THR A 88 -13.89 67.29 -86.78
N PRO A 89 -14.69 66.28 -86.35
CA PRO A 89 -15.72 65.63 -87.19
C PRO A 89 -16.97 66.49 -87.45
N PHE A 90 -17.04 67.70 -86.88
CA PHE A 90 -18.22 68.57 -86.88
C PHE A 90 -17.81 70.06 -86.70
N GLY A 91 -16.72 70.49 -87.33
CA GLY A 91 -16.24 71.88 -87.32
C GLY A 91 -16.66 72.64 -88.59
N THR A 92 -17.25 73.81 -88.39
CA THR A 92 -17.62 74.79 -89.43
C THR A 92 -16.45 75.06 -90.38
N GLY A 93 -16.65 74.74 -91.66
CA GLY A 93 -15.67 74.92 -92.71
C GLY A 93 -15.17 76.35 -92.77
N ASP A 94 -13.84 76.47 -92.74
CA ASP A 94 -13.17 77.59 -93.40
C ASP A 94 -13.58 77.51 -94.88
N ASP A 95 -14.25 78.55 -95.36
CA ASP A 95 -14.86 78.63 -96.68
C ASP A 95 -13.78 78.82 -97.76
N SER A 96 -12.94 77.80 -97.93
CA SER A 96 -12.19 77.59 -99.15
C SER A 96 -13.16 76.99 -100.19
N GLU A 97 -13.38 77.71 -101.29
CA GLU A 97 -14.21 77.25 -102.41
C GLU A 97 -13.76 75.85 -102.90
N ASP A 98 -12.46 75.60 -102.83
CA ASP A 98 -11.81 74.34 -103.20
C ASP A 98 -12.27 73.17 -102.30
N ALA A 99 -12.38 73.37 -100.97
CA ALA A 99 -12.84 72.33 -100.05
C ALA A 99 -14.32 71.96 -100.26
N ARG A 100 -15.16 72.92 -100.67
CA ARG A 100 -16.59 72.66 -100.97
C ARG A 100 -16.76 71.89 -102.26
N ASP A 101 -15.94 72.16 -103.27
CA ASP A 101 -15.98 71.43 -104.52
C ASP A 101 -15.34 70.04 -104.39
N ASP A 102 -14.30 69.89 -103.59
CA ASP A 102 -13.72 68.59 -103.21
C ASP A 102 -14.73 67.70 -102.48
N VAL A 103 -15.54 68.24 -101.56
CA VAL A 103 -16.61 67.48 -100.88
C VAL A 103 -17.71 67.06 -101.85
N LYS A 104 -18.09 67.92 -102.81
CA LYS A 104 -19.08 67.54 -103.84
C LYS A 104 -18.53 66.47 -104.76
N LEU A 105 -17.25 66.57 -105.13
CA LEU A 105 -16.58 65.61 -105.98
C LEU A 105 -16.40 64.27 -105.27
N LEU A 106 -15.99 64.28 -103.99
CA LEU A 106 -15.91 63.11 -103.12
C LEU A 106 -17.28 62.44 -102.98
N LYS A 107 -18.37 63.20 -102.76
CA LYS A 107 -19.73 62.63 -102.68
C LYS A 107 -20.17 62.00 -103.99
N LYS A 108 -19.92 62.67 -105.14
CA LYS A 108 -20.25 62.13 -106.46
C LYS A 108 -19.44 60.86 -106.74
N ASN A 109 -18.14 60.87 -106.46
CA ASN A 109 -17.27 59.71 -106.64
C ASN A 109 -17.65 58.56 -105.70
N THR A 110 -17.98 58.85 -104.43
CA THR A 110 -18.47 57.86 -103.45
C THR A 110 -19.73 57.15 -103.94
N LEU A 111 -20.70 57.92 -104.46
CA LEU A 111 -21.95 57.37 -104.98
C LEU A 111 -21.74 56.57 -106.27
N GLU A 112 -20.89 57.07 -107.16
CA GLU A 112 -20.55 56.40 -108.40
C GLU A 112 -19.77 55.10 -108.14
N LEU A 113 -18.82 55.14 -107.20
CA LEU A 113 -18.07 54.00 -106.70
C LEU A 113 -18.99 52.95 -106.10
N CYS A 114 -19.87 53.31 -105.16
CA CYS A 114 -20.83 52.38 -104.58
C CYS A 114 -21.75 51.75 -105.65
N ARG A 115 -22.17 52.51 -106.67
CA ARG A 115 -22.98 51.99 -107.79
C ARG A 115 -22.18 51.01 -108.65
N LYS A 116 -20.93 51.35 -109.00
CA LYS A 116 -20.04 50.49 -109.79
C LYS A 116 -19.65 49.23 -109.02
N MET A 117 -19.36 49.33 -107.73
CA MET A 117 -19.10 48.17 -106.86
C MET A 117 -20.32 47.26 -106.74
N LYS A 118 -21.53 47.82 -106.64
CA LYS A 118 -22.76 47.03 -106.60
C LYS A 118 -23.02 46.23 -107.89
N ALA A 119 -22.54 46.72 -109.03
CA ALA A 119 -22.67 46.03 -110.31
C ALA A 119 -21.74 44.81 -110.47
N VAL A 120 -20.67 44.71 -109.65
CA VAL A 120 -19.70 43.61 -109.67
C VAL A 120 -19.97 42.64 -108.51
N PRO A 121 -20.45 41.42 -108.77
CA PRO A 121 -20.68 40.42 -107.73
C PRO A 121 -19.38 40.06 -106.99
N HIS A 122 -19.48 39.77 -105.68
CA HIS A 122 -18.36 39.31 -104.82
C HIS A 122 -17.17 40.27 -104.63
N ILE A 123 -17.25 41.50 -105.14
CA ILE A 123 -16.19 42.51 -105.05
C ILE A 123 -15.66 42.75 -103.63
N VAL A 124 -16.54 42.85 -102.63
CA VAL A 124 -16.16 43.09 -101.23
C VAL A 124 -15.37 41.91 -100.66
N SER A 125 -15.68 40.69 -101.08
CA SER A 125 -14.98 39.49 -100.61
C SER A 125 -13.56 39.44 -101.14
N GLU A 126 -13.35 39.81 -102.41
CA GLU A 126 -12.03 39.84 -103.03
C GLU A 126 -11.18 41.01 -102.50
N LEU A 127 -11.74 42.22 -102.39
CA LEU A 127 -11.03 43.38 -101.81
C LEU A 127 -10.68 43.18 -100.33
N ARG A 128 -11.51 42.45 -99.57
CA ARG A 128 -11.25 42.13 -98.16
C ARG A 128 -10.09 41.15 -97.96
N LYS A 129 -9.65 40.41 -99.00
CA LYS A 129 -8.45 39.56 -98.93
C LYS A 129 -7.16 40.39 -98.95
N LEU A 130 -7.22 41.59 -99.55
CA LEU A 130 -6.09 42.52 -99.72
C LEU A 130 -5.95 43.50 -98.54
N GLN A 131 -6.76 43.35 -97.49
CA GLN A 131 -6.78 44.26 -96.35
C GLN A 131 -6.63 43.48 -95.03
N GLU A 132 -5.79 43.98 -94.13
CA GLU A 132 -5.84 43.56 -92.72
C GLU A 132 -7.09 44.15 -92.07
N ARG A 133 -7.87 43.33 -91.38
CA ARG A 133 -9.18 43.71 -90.83
C ARG A 133 -9.04 44.79 -89.74
N PRO A 134 -9.44 46.06 -89.96
CA PRO A 134 -9.47 47.02 -88.88
C PRO A 134 -10.62 46.66 -87.93
N GLN A 135 -10.27 46.25 -86.71
CA GLN A 135 -11.22 45.75 -85.69
C GLN A 135 -12.34 46.75 -85.38
N ALA A 136 -12.04 48.05 -85.46
CA ALA A 136 -13.00 49.13 -85.22
C ALA A 136 -14.16 49.13 -86.25
N VAL A 137 -13.86 48.90 -87.53
CA VAL A 137 -14.88 48.93 -88.60
C VAL A 137 -15.77 47.69 -88.55
N ILE A 138 -15.20 46.53 -88.18
CA ILE A 138 -15.97 45.29 -87.97
C ILE A 138 -16.88 45.41 -86.76
N ALA A 139 -16.38 45.95 -85.64
CA ALA A 139 -17.19 46.21 -84.46
C ALA A 139 -18.35 47.16 -84.80
N PHE A 140 -18.09 48.23 -85.54
CA PHE A 140 -19.11 49.18 -85.97
C PHE A 140 -20.19 48.53 -86.86
N LEU A 141 -19.80 47.80 -87.91
CA LEU A 141 -20.75 47.07 -88.77
C LEU A 141 -21.58 46.03 -87.99
N LYS A 142 -20.97 45.37 -87.00
CA LYS A 142 -21.70 44.45 -86.11
C LYS A 142 -22.70 45.19 -85.22
N THR A 143 -22.31 46.30 -84.61
CA THR A 143 -23.25 47.10 -83.81
C THR A 143 -24.39 47.67 -84.65
N LEU A 144 -24.16 48.04 -85.91
CA LEU A 144 -25.19 48.47 -86.84
C LEU A 144 -26.19 47.34 -87.14
N ALA A 145 -25.69 46.11 -87.33
CA ALA A 145 -26.54 44.93 -87.50
C ALA A 145 -27.35 44.61 -86.22
N ASP A 146 -26.72 44.67 -85.04
CA ASP A 146 -27.41 44.43 -83.77
C ASP A 146 -28.50 45.50 -83.50
N MET A 147 -28.24 46.76 -83.88
CA MET A 147 -29.24 47.84 -83.81
C MET A 147 -30.38 47.62 -84.82
N GLN A 148 -30.09 47.11 -86.01
CA GLN A 148 -31.11 46.73 -87.00
C GLN A 148 -32.04 45.64 -86.44
N ASP A 149 -31.47 44.60 -85.84
CA ASP A 149 -32.22 43.50 -85.23
C ASP A 149 -33.07 43.99 -84.04
N LEU A 150 -32.53 44.88 -83.21
CA LEU A 150 -33.26 45.49 -82.11
C LEU A 150 -34.42 46.36 -82.62
N THR A 151 -34.19 47.15 -83.66
CA THR A 151 -35.19 48.03 -84.28
C THR A 151 -36.29 47.21 -84.93
N LEU A 152 -35.95 46.15 -85.66
CA LEU A 152 -36.91 45.18 -86.22
C LEU A 152 -37.75 44.57 -85.10
N LYS A 153 -37.11 44.12 -84.02
CA LYS A 153 -37.82 43.51 -82.88
C LYS A 153 -38.80 44.51 -82.25
N ARG A 154 -38.38 45.75 -82.00
CA ARG A 154 -39.26 46.79 -81.44
C ARG A 154 -40.42 47.18 -82.36
N LEU A 155 -40.19 47.20 -83.68
CA LEU A 155 -41.22 47.54 -84.66
C LEU A 155 -42.18 46.37 -84.95
N THR A 156 -41.82 45.14 -84.57
CA THR A 156 -42.64 43.93 -84.79
C THR A 156 -43.31 43.42 -83.50
N THR A 157 -42.82 43.79 -82.32
CA THR A 157 -43.48 43.48 -81.03
C THR A 157 -44.70 44.35 -80.83
N THR A 158 -45.84 43.72 -80.50
CA THR A 158 -47.05 44.44 -80.13
C THR A 158 -47.00 44.95 -78.69
N VAL A 159 -47.79 45.99 -78.38
CA VAL A 159 -47.89 46.53 -77.01
C VAL A 159 -48.41 45.47 -76.03
N GLU A 160 -49.31 44.58 -76.48
CA GLU A 160 -49.87 43.50 -75.67
C GLU A 160 -48.82 42.42 -75.35
N GLU A 161 -47.97 42.05 -76.31
CA GLU A 161 -46.86 41.11 -76.08
C GLU A 161 -45.82 41.68 -75.10
N GLU A 162 -45.51 42.97 -75.16
CA GLU A 162 -44.59 43.61 -74.22
C GLU A 162 -45.18 43.69 -72.81
N ASN A 163 -46.46 44.03 -72.68
CA ASN A 163 -47.16 44.01 -71.38
C ASN A 163 -47.20 42.60 -70.78
N SER A 164 -47.54 41.57 -71.59
CA SER A 164 -47.52 40.17 -71.16
C SER A 164 -46.12 39.72 -70.69
N ARG A 165 -45.08 40.14 -71.42
CA ARG A 165 -43.68 39.88 -71.05
C ARG A 165 -43.32 40.54 -69.72
N GLN A 166 -43.77 41.77 -69.49
CA GLN A 166 -43.55 42.52 -68.27
C GLN A 166 -44.27 41.89 -67.06
N GLU A 167 -45.54 41.53 -67.20
CA GLU A 167 -46.32 40.85 -66.16
C GLU A 167 -45.68 39.50 -65.78
N LEU A 168 -45.24 38.72 -66.77
CA LEU A 168 -44.55 37.46 -66.53
C LEU A 168 -43.23 37.68 -65.76
N LEU A 169 -42.49 38.72 -66.09
CA LEU A 169 -41.24 39.09 -65.42
C LEU A 169 -41.50 39.50 -63.96
N GLU A 170 -42.56 40.26 -63.70
CA GLU A 170 -43.00 40.64 -62.35
C GLU A 170 -43.44 39.43 -61.53
N HIS A 171 -44.19 38.50 -62.12
CA HIS A 171 -44.53 37.23 -61.48
C HIS A 171 -43.27 36.42 -61.09
N TYR A 172 -42.27 36.35 -61.97
CA TYR A 172 -41.00 35.68 -61.64
C TYR A 172 -40.22 36.42 -60.54
N LYS A 173 -40.22 37.75 -60.54
CA LYS A 173 -39.62 38.54 -59.45
C LYS A 173 -40.28 38.25 -58.11
N ALA A 174 -41.62 38.27 -58.05
CA ALA A 174 -42.36 37.97 -56.82
C ALA A 174 -42.07 36.55 -56.30
N LYS A 175 -42.05 35.56 -57.21
CA LYS A 175 -41.71 34.17 -56.86
C LYS A 175 -40.26 34.03 -56.36
N LEU A 176 -39.32 34.76 -56.96
CA LEU A 176 -37.93 34.81 -56.53
C LEU A 176 -37.81 35.42 -55.12
N GLU A 177 -38.52 36.52 -54.84
CA GLU A 177 -38.53 37.12 -53.51
C GLU A 177 -39.11 36.19 -52.45
N GLU A 178 -40.22 35.49 -52.74
CA GLU A 178 -40.80 34.53 -51.82
C GLU A 178 -39.84 33.35 -51.55
N ALA A 179 -39.19 32.84 -52.60
CA ALA A 179 -38.17 31.80 -52.47
C ALA A 179 -36.96 32.28 -51.65
N ASN A 180 -36.52 33.53 -51.85
CA ASN A 180 -35.43 34.13 -51.07
C ASN A 180 -35.81 34.32 -49.61
N LYS A 181 -37.05 34.75 -49.30
CA LYS A 181 -37.56 34.85 -47.92
C LYS A 181 -37.59 33.48 -47.25
N LYS A 182 -38.08 32.44 -47.94
CA LYS A 182 -38.08 31.06 -47.44
C LYS A 182 -36.65 30.55 -47.22
N ARG A 183 -35.72 30.81 -48.14
CA ARG A 183 -34.30 30.46 -47.98
C ARG A 183 -33.68 31.14 -46.75
N ALA A 184 -33.91 32.45 -46.59
CA ALA A 184 -33.39 33.19 -45.44
C ALA A 184 -33.97 32.68 -44.10
N GLN A 185 -35.25 32.28 -44.07
CA GLN A 185 -35.83 31.67 -42.88
C GLN A 185 -35.20 30.30 -42.57
N LEU A 186 -35.04 29.44 -43.58
CA LEU A 186 -34.40 28.14 -43.39
C LEU A 186 -32.92 28.25 -42.99
N GLU A 187 -32.19 29.26 -43.49
CA GLU A 187 -30.82 29.55 -43.06
C GLU A 187 -30.78 29.99 -41.57
N LYS A 188 -31.76 30.80 -41.13
CA LYS A 188 -31.91 31.15 -39.70
C LYS A 188 -32.24 29.93 -38.84
N ASP A 189 -33.17 29.10 -39.28
CA ASP A 189 -33.56 27.90 -38.53
C ASP A 189 -32.39 26.89 -38.46
N LEU A 190 -31.63 26.73 -39.55
CA LEU A 190 -30.43 25.89 -39.56
C LEU A 190 -29.35 26.42 -38.62
N THR A 191 -29.08 27.73 -38.63
CA THR A 191 -28.09 28.32 -37.72
C THR A 191 -28.52 28.19 -36.26
N PHE A 192 -29.80 28.37 -35.96
CA PHE A 192 -30.35 28.14 -34.62
C PHE A 192 -30.20 26.68 -34.18
N LEU A 193 -30.58 25.71 -35.02
CA LEU A 193 -30.42 24.29 -34.73
C LEU A 193 -28.94 23.91 -34.55
N HIS A 194 -28.03 24.47 -35.35
CA HIS A 194 -26.60 24.24 -35.17
C HIS A 194 -26.10 24.76 -33.82
N GLN A 195 -26.52 25.97 -33.42
CA GLN A 195 -26.15 26.52 -32.10
C GLN A 195 -26.72 25.69 -30.95
N GLU A 196 -27.98 25.27 -31.03
CA GLU A 196 -28.62 24.45 -30.00
C GLU A 196 -27.96 23.07 -29.88
N THR A 197 -27.68 22.42 -31.01
CA THR A 197 -26.98 21.12 -31.02
C THR A 197 -25.56 21.24 -30.50
N GLU A 198 -24.82 22.30 -30.86
CA GLU A 198 -23.48 22.56 -30.34
C GLU A 198 -23.50 22.83 -28.84
N ALA A 199 -24.42 23.66 -28.34
CA ALA A 199 -24.58 23.93 -26.91
C ALA A 199 -24.92 22.65 -26.13
N ALA A 200 -25.83 21.82 -26.64
CA ALA A 200 -26.19 20.54 -26.04
C ALA A 200 -24.98 19.57 -26.03
N GLN A 201 -24.18 19.56 -27.10
CA GLN A 201 -22.98 18.73 -27.19
C GLN A 201 -21.89 19.20 -26.24
N GLN A 202 -21.68 20.52 -26.11
CA GLN A 202 -20.75 21.11 -25.14
C GLN A 202 -21.18 20.78 -23.70
N ASN A 203 -22.46 20.92 -23.37
CA ASN A 203 -22.98 20.57 -22.04
C ASN A 203 -22.79 19.07 -21.73
N ARG A 204 -23.13 18.17 -22.67
CA ARG A 204 -22.87 16.73 -22.53
C ARG A 204 -21.38 16.43 -22.33
N SER A 205 -20.51 17.10 -23.08
CA SER A 205 -19.06 16.94 -22.96
C SER A 205 -18.54 17.39 -21.59
N GLN A 206 -19.06 18.50 -21.06
CA GLN A 206 -18.73 18.96 -19.71
C GLN A 206 -19.21 17.99 -18.61
N ILE A 207 -20.43 17.47 -18.74
CA ILE A 207 -20.95 16.44 -17.81
C ILE A 207 -20.08 15.19 -17.87
N LEU A 208 -19.70 14.75 -19.07
CA LEU A 208 -18.84 13.58 -19.26
C LEU A 208 -17.47 13.77 -18.62
N LEU A 209 -16.86 14.97 -18.75
CA LEU A 209 -15.61 15.32 -18.08
C LEU A 209 -15.76 15.30 -16.55
N LYS A 210 -16.83 15.89 -16.01
CA LYS A 210 -17.11 15.87 -14.56
C LYS A 210 -17.29 14.45 -14.04
N LEU A 211 -18.06 13.62 -14.74
CA LEU A 211 -18.28 12.22 -14.35
C LEU A 211 -17.00 11.39 -14.43
N LYS A 212 -16.15 11.62 -15.44
CA LYS A 212 -14.82 10.99 -15.52
C LYS A 212 -13.93 11.39 -14.34
N ALA A 213 -13.91 12.67 -13.99
CA ALA A 213 -13.15 13.17 -12.85
C ALA A 213 -13.64 12.57 -11.52
N GLN A 214 -14.96 12.54 -11.29
CA GLN A 214 -15.56 11.91 -10.11
C GLN A 214 -15.27 10.40 -10.05
N LEU A 215 -15.33 9.70 -11.18
CA LEU A 215 -15.00 8.28 -11.23
C LEU A 215 -13.53 8.03 -10.86
N GLN A 216 -12.63 8.89 -11.34
CA GLN A 216 -11.21 8.81 -11.01
C GLN A 216 -10.97 9.10 -9.53
N ASP A 217 -11.58 10.15 -8.98
CA ASP A 217 -11.49 10.51 -7.56
C ASP A 217 -12.01 9.38 -6.64
N VAL A 218 -13.14 8.75 -6.99
CA VAL A 218 -13.66 7.58 -6.26
C VAL A 218 -12.70 6.40 -6.33
N LYS A 219 -12.06 6.14 -7.48
CA LYS A 219 -11.06 5.07 -7.61
C LYS A 219 -9.83 5.36 -6.75
N ASP A 220 -9.30 6.57 -6.81
CA ASP A 220 -8.11 6.97 -6.07
C ASP A 220 -8.38 6.96 -4.56
N LYS A 221 -9.55 7.45 -4.14
CA LYS A 221 -10.01 7.35 -2.74
C LYS A 221 -10.12 5.90 -2.28
N LYS A 222 -10.76 5.01 -3.05
CA LYS A 222 -10.85 3.59 -2.71
C LYS A 222 -9.48 2.91 -2.62
N LEU A 223 -8.56 3.25 -3.52
CA LEU A 223 -7.19 2.72 -3.48
C LEU A 223 -6.43 3.23 -2.26
N SER A 224 -6.58 4.51 -1.91
CA SER A 224 -6.00 5.10 -0.70
C SER A 224 -6.56 4.44 0.56
N ASP A 225 -7.88 4.33 0.66
CA ASP A 225 -8.58 3.70 1.79
C ASP A 225 -8.14 2.23 1.96
N MET A 226 -8.01 1.48 0.86
CA MET A 226 -7.51 0.10 0.88
C MET A 226 -6.06 0.02 1.36
N LYS A 227 -5.18 0.90 0.89
CA LYS A 227 -3.77 0.97 1.33
C LYS A 227 -3.68 1.33 2.81
N GLU A 228 -4.45 2.31 3.27
CA GLU A 228 -4.52 2.67 4.68
C GLU A 228 -5.00 1.51 5.54
N LEU A 229 -6.07 0.84 5.13
CA LEU A 229 -6.61 -0.30 5.83
C LEU A 229 -5.58 -1.42 5.92
N HIS A 230 -4.92 -1.74 4.81
CA HIS A 230 -3.84 -2.74 4.77
C HIS A 230 -2.70 -2.38 5.72
N ASN A 231 -2.19 -1.15 5.67
CA ASN A 231 -1.11 -0.67 6.55
C ASN A 231 -1.51 -0.71 8.03
N ARG A 232 -2.77 -0.35 8.37
CA ARG A 232 -3.28 -0.45 9.74
C ARG A 232 -3.31 -1.91 10.21
N TYR A 233 -3.80 -2.83 9.37
CA TYR A 233 -3.80 -4.26 9.68
C TYR A 233 -2.38 -4.81 9.84
N GLU A 234 -1.46 -4.47 8.94
CA GLU A 234 -0.08 -4.93 8.98
C GLU A 234 0.63 -4.41 10.23
N THR A 235 0.46 -3.13 10.55
CA THR A 235 1.04 -2.51 11.77
C THR A 235 0.49 -3.17 13.03
N ARG A 236 -0.83 -3.39 13.09
CA ARG A 236 -1.47 -4.06 14.22
C ARG A 236 -1.00 -5.50 14.38
N MET A 237 -0.86 -6.22 13.27
CA MET A 237 -0.38 -7.60 13.26
C MET A 237 1.08 -7.68 13.73
N LYS A 238 1.95 -6.80 13.22
CA LYS A 238 3.34 -6.68 13.69
C LYS A 238 3.42 -6.33 15.17
N GLY A 239 2.57 -5.43 15.65
CA GLY A 239 2.45 -5.10 17.08
C GLY A 239 2.09 -6.32 17.92
N TYR A 240 1.03 -7.06 17.56
CA TYR A 240 0.66 -8.28 18.27
C TYR A 240 1.74 -9.35 18.24
N GLN A 241 2.42 -9.52 17.10
CA GLN A 241 3.51 -10.49 16.98
C GLN A 241 4.71 -10.09 17.85
N HIS A 242 5.04 -8.80 17.90
CA HIS A 242 6.07 -8.27 18.77
C HIS A 242 5.73 -8.49 20.25
N ASP A 243 4.53 -8.10 20.69
CA ASP A 243 4.09 -8.25 22.08
C ASP A 243 4.03 -9.72 22.50
N PHE A 244 3.55 -10.59 21.62
CA PHE A 244 3.53 -12.02 21.84
C PHE A 244 4.95 -12.59 22.00
N ASN A 245 5.87 -12.21 21.11
CA ASN A 245 7.27 -12.64 21.17
C ASN A 245 7.97 -12.12 22.43
N ALA A 246 7.75 -10.87 22.80
CA ALA A 246 8.30 -10.28 24.03
C ALA A 246 7.78 -11.02 25.27
N ARG A 247 6.47 -11.32 25.32
CA ARG A 247 5.88 -12.08 26.43
C ARG A 247 6.37 -13.52 26.48
N ARG A 248 6.54 -14.16 25.32
CA ARG A 248 7.14 -15.49 25.21
C ARG A 248 8.56 -15.49 25.77
N GLN A 249 9.40 -14.55 25.35
CA GLN A 249 10.79 -14.43 25.84
C GLN A 249 10.84 -14.18 27.36
N SER A 250 9.97 -13.31 27.89
CA SER A 250 9.88 -13.05 29.33
C SER A 250 9.49 -14.31 30.12
N LEU A 251 8.52 -15.09 29.62
CA LEU A 251 8.13 -16.36 30.22
C LEU A 251 9.23 -17.42 30.11
N GLU A 252 9.91 -17.51 28.97
CA GLU A 252 11.06 -18.42 28.79
C GLU A 252 12.18 -18.07 29.79
N HIS A 253 12.52 -16.79 29.96
CA HIS A 253 13.47 -16.35 30.98
C HIS A 253 13.01 -16.69 32.40
N HIS A 254 11.71 -16.52 32.70
CA HIS A 254 11.16 -16.86 34.02
C HIS A 254 11.24 -18.36 34.30
N ILE A 255 10.91 -19.20 33.30
CA ILE A 255 11.05 -20.66 33.38
C ILE A 255 12.50 -21.03 33.65
N GLU A 256 13.46 -20.44 32.93
CA GLU A 256 14.88 -20.74 33.11
C GLU A 256 15.38 -20.32 34.50
N SER A 257 14.95 -19.16 34.98
CA SER A 257 15.25 -18.69 36.34
C SER A 257 14.69 -19.63 37.41
N LEU A 258 13.45 -20.09 37.26
CA LEU A 258 12.83 -21.05 38.18
C LEU A 258 13.51 -22.42 38.13
N LYS A 259 13.91 -22.90 36.94
CA LYS A 259 14.70 -24.13 36.80
C LYS A 259 16.02 -24.01 37.56
N GLY A 260 16.76 -22.93 37.34
CA GLY A 260 18.02 -22.68 38.06
C GLY A 260 17.83 -22.56 39.58
N SER A 261 16.75 -21.92 40.04
CA SER A 261 16.43 -21.83 41.47
C SER A 261 16.08 -23.20 42.07
N ASN A 262 15.30 -24.01 41.36
CA ASN A 262 14.96 -25.37 41.80
C ASN A 262 16.17 -26.30 41.83
N GLU A 263 17.07 -26.18 40.86
CA GLU A 263 18.32 -26.93 40.83
C GLU A 263 19.20 -26.57 42.04
N LYS A 264 19.34 -25.29 42.36
CA LYS A 264 20.04 -24.83 43.57
C LYS A 264 19.41 -25.40 44.84
N LEU A 265 18.09 -25.30 45.00
CA LEU A 265 17.39 -25.84 46.18
C LEU A 265 17.55 -27.36 46.30
N ARG A 266 17.53 -28.09 45.17
CA ARG A 266 17.79 -29.53 45.16
C ARG A 266 19.20 -29.85 45.62
N ASN A 267 20.21 -29.14 45.10
CA ASN A 267 21.60 -29.34 45.48
C ASN A 267 21.82 -29.00 46.96
N GLU A 268 21.27 -27.88 47.44
CA GLU A 268 21.30 -27.49 48.86
C GLU A 268 20.63 -28.53 49.75
N SER A 269 19.47 -29.05 49.35
CA SER A 269 18.78 -30.12 50.08
C SER A 269 19.60 -31.42 50.11
N GLU A 270 20.21 -31.81 48.98
CA GLU A 270 21.05 -33.00 48.90
C GLU A 270 22.31 -32.86 49.78
N ASP A 271 22.94 -31.69 49.78
CA ASP A 271 24.10 -31.40 50.62
C ASP A 271 23.74 -31.34 52.10
N ASN A 272 22.60 -30.73 52.46
CA ASN A 272 22.08 -30.73 53.82
C ASN A 272 21.76 -32.15 54.31
N GLU A 273 21.12 -32.97 53.48
CA GLU A 273 20.81 -34.37 53.79
C GLU A 273 22.11 -35.18 54.00
N LYS A 274 23.09 -35.02 53.10
CA LYS A 274 24.43 -35.64 53.26
C LYS A 274 25.11 -35.17 54.54
N GLY A 275 24.99 -33.88 54.88
CA GLY A 275 25.50 -33.30 56.11
C GLY A 275 24.88 -33.92 57.35
N GLN A 276 23.56 -33.96 57.42
CA GLN A 276 22.81 -34.58 58.51
C GLN A 276 23.09 -36.08 58.63
N LYS A 277 23.14 -36.82 57.52
CA LYS A 277 23.52 -38.25 57.52
C LYS A 277 24.92 -38.46 58.07
N LYS A 278 25.88 -37.60 57.74
CA LYS A 278 27.24 -37.64 58.31
C LYS A 278 27.23 -37.33 59.81
N GLN A 279 26.45 -36.35 60.24
CA GLN A 279 26.30 -36.01 61.66
C GLN A 279 25.67 -37.15 62.45
N CYS A 280 24.54 -37.70 61.98
CA CYS A 280 23.87 -38.85 62.58
C CYS A 280 24.83 -40.02 62.77
N LYS A 281 25.60 -40.39 61.73
CA LYS A 281 26.62 -41.45 61.83
C LYS A 281 27.71 -41.17 62.87
N ARG A 282 28.10 -39.89 63.06
CA ARG A 282 29.08 -39.51 64.09
C ARG A 282 28.48 -39.63 65.48
N GLU A 283 27.26 -39.13 65.67
CA GLU A 283 26.55 -39.20 66.94
C GLU A 283 26.24 -40.66 67.32
N GLU A 284 25.76 -41.48 66.38
CA GLU A 284 25.58 -42.92 66.55
C GLU A 284 26.88 -43.58 67.01
N LYS A 285 28.00 -43.31 66.33
CA LYS A 285 29.32 -43.83 66.74
C LYS A 285 29.70 -43.38 68.15
N ASN A 286 29.50 -42.10 68.49
CA ASN A 286 29.80 -41.60 69.84
C ASN A 286 28.94 -42.29 70.91
N VAL A 287 27.67 -42.58 70.61
CA VAL A 287 26.78 -43.35 71.51
C VAL A 287 27.28 -44.77 71.64
N TYR A 288 27.66 -45.45 70.55
CA TYR A 288 28.27 -46.78 70.61
C TYR A 288 29.54 -46.79 71.47
N ASP A 289 30.46 -45.84 71.25
CA ASP A 289 31.70 -45.71 72.03
C ASP A 289 31.41 -45.42 73.52
N LEU A 290 30.35 -44.67 73.83
CA LEU A 290 29.93 -44.38 75.20
C LEU A 290 29.29 -45.60 75.89
N ILE A 291 28.45 -46.35 75.17
CA ILE A 291 27.87 -47.60 75.66
C ILE A 291 28.98 -48.61 75.93
N GLU A 292 29.95 -48.76 75.02
CA GLU A 292 31.07 -49.69 75.21
C GLU A 292 31.90 -49.35 76.47
N LYS A 293 32.16 -48.05 76.70
CA LYS A 293 32.83 -47.59 77.92
C LYS A 293 32.00 -47.88 79.16
N TYR A 294 30.71 -47.57 79.15
CA TYR A 294 29.81 -47.85 80.27
C TYR A 294 29.73 -49.36 80.57
N ASP A 295 29.58 -50.21 79.56
CA ASP A 295 29.55 -51.67 79.72
C ASP A 295 30.87 -52.22 80.25
N LYS A 296 32.00 -51.58 79.91
CA LYS A 296 33.31 -51.92 80.47
C LYS A 296 33.41 -51.51 81.94
N GLU A 297 33.03 -50.28 82.27
CA GLU A 297 33.00 -49.78 83.65
C GLU A 297 32.07 -50.61 84.54
N VAL A 298 30.87 -50.95 84.07
CA VAL A 298 29.94 -51.84 84.78
C VAL A 298 30.54 -53.22 85.00
N ARG A 299 31.24 -53.80 84.01
CA ARG A 299 31.95 -55.07 84.18
C ARG A 299 33.06 -54.97 85.22
N GLU A 300 33.85 -53.90 85.20
CA GLU A 300 34.89 -53.64 86.18
C GLU A 300 34.31 -53.46 87.59
N PHE A 301 33.21 -52.69 87.73
CA PHE A 301 32.51 -52.53 89.01
C PHE A 301 31.90 -53.84 89.51
N ALA A 302 31.29 -54.65 88.65
CA ALA A 302 30.76 -55.97 89.02
C ALA A 302 31.90 -56.90 89.48
N GLN A 303 33.06 -56.85 88.83
CA GLN A 303 34.24 -57.58 89.26
C GLN A 303 34.73 -57.11 90.63
N GLN A 304 34.86 -55.79 90.84
CA GLN A 304 35.26 -55.22 92.13
C GLN A 304 34.27 -55.57 93.24
N GLN A 305 32.96 -55.53 92.97
CA GLN A 305 31.93 -55.92 93.92
C GLN A 305 32.05 -57.40 94.29
N ASN A 306 32.23 -58.30 93.30
CA ASN A 306 32.47 -59.72 93.58
C ASN A 306 33.74 -59.94 94.41
N GLU A 307 34.84 -59.24 94.09
CA GLU A 307 36.09 -59.31 94.87
C GLU A 307 35.89 -58.86 96.32
N GLN A 308 35.13 -57.77 96.54
CA GLN A 308 34.77 -57.30 97.87
C GLN A 308 33.84 -58.26 98.60
N GLU A 309 32.82 -58.83 97.93
CA GLU A 309 31.93 -59.83 98.52
C GLU A 309 32.69 -61.10 98.92
N ASP A 310 33.61 -61.57 98.08
CA ASP A 310 34.45 -62.72 98.39
C ASP A 310 35.49 -62.40 99.48
N GLY A 311 35.98 -61.16 99.53
CA GLY A 311 36.75 -60.62 100.66
C GLY A 311 35.94 -60.67 101.97
N PHE A 312 34.73 -60.12 101.96
CA PHE A 312 33.80 -60.08 103.08
C PHE A 312 33.42 -61.50 103.55
N LYS A 313 33.15 -62.44 102.62
CA LYS A 313 32.92 -63.86 102.96
C LYS A 313 34.12 -64.48 103.66
N ARG A 314 35.35 -64.21 103.19
CA ARG A 314 36.59 -64.71 103.82
C ARG A 314 36.78 -64.12 105.22
N GLU A 315 36.60 -62.82 105.38
CA GLU A 315 36.68 -62.16 106.69
C GLU A 315 35.59 -62.65 107.64
N ARG A 316 34.36 -62.84 107.15
CA ARG A 316 33.27 -63.39 107.95
C ARG A 316 33.56 -64.82 108.41
N LYS A 317 34.16 -65.66 107.55
CA LYS A 317 34.65 -67.00 107.93
C LYS A 317 35.73 -66.92 109.01
N ARG A 318 36.74 -66.06 108.82
CA ARG A 318 37.78 -65.84 109.84
C ARG A 318 37.19 -65.35 111.16
N LEU A 319 36.21 -64.45 111.12
CA LEU A 319 35.52 -63.95 112.30
C LEU A 319 34.74 -65.06 113.01
N THR A 320 34.06 -65.95 112.27
CA THR A 320 33.40 -67.11 112.87
C THR A 320 34.40 -68.09 113.49
N GLU A 321 35.50 -68.40 112.80
CA GLU A 321 36.58 -69.25 113.34
C GLU A 321 37.17 -68.63 114.62
N LEU A 322 37.39 -67.32 114.64
CA LEU A 322 37.92 -66.62 115.80
C LEU A 322 36.91 -66.58 116.96
N LYS A 323 35.62 -66.38 116.68
CA LYS A 323 34.55 -66.49 117.67
C LYS A 323 34.47 -67.89 118.26
N GLU A 324 34.59 -68.94 117.43
CA GLU A 324 34.63 -70.33 117.89
C GLU A 324 35.88 -70.60 118.74
N HIS A 325 37.04 -70.06 118.36
CA HIS A 325 38.26 -70.14 119.17
C HIS A 325 38.07 -69.48 120.54
N PHE A 326 37.55 -68.25 120.60
CA PHE A 326 37.27 -67.59 121.87
C PHE A 326 36.21 -68.32 122.69
N ALA A 327 35.16 -68.87 122.06
CA ALA A 327 34.18 -69.70 122.76
C ALA A 327 34.80 -70.97 123.37
N LYS A 328 35.72 -71.62 122.65
CA LYS A 328 36.50 -72.76 123.19
C LYS A 328 37.39 -72.33 124.36
N VAL A 329 38.08 -71.19 124.25
CA VAL A 329 38.91 -70.65 125.32
C VAL A 329 38.09 -70.27 126.55
N GLU A 330 36.89 -69.70 126.36
CA GLU A 330 35.96 -69.41 127.45
C GLU A 330 35.45 -70.69 128.13
N GLN A 331 35.10 -71.71 127.35
CA GLN A 331 34.70 -73.02 127.86
C GLN A 331 35.84 -73.73 128.61
N GLU A 332 37.08 -73.65 128.12
CA GLU A 332 38.27 -74.12 128.83
C GLU A 332 38.50 -73.34 130.13
N ARG A 333 38.35 -72.01 130.11
CA ARG A 333 38.40 -71.18 131.32
C ARG A 333 37.35 -71.61 132.33
N GLU A 334 36.12 -71.86 131.90
CA GLU A 334 35.02 -72.30 132.76
C GLU A 334 35.28 -73.69 133.35
N CYS A 335 35.80 -74.64 132.55
CA CYS A 335 36.26 -75.94 133.02
C CYS A 335 37.36 -75.82 134.08
N ILE A 336 38.38 -74.98 133.85
CA ILE A 336 39.46 -74.73 134.83
C ILE A 336 38.89 -74.14 136.13
N LEU A 337 37.91 -73.23 136.03
CA LEU A 337 37.26 -72.61 137.19
C LEU A 337 36.41 -73.62 137.98
N GLN A 338 35.71 -74.52 137.30
CA GLN A 338 34.99 -75.62 137.93
C GLN A 338 35.95 -76.65 138.57
N GLU A 339 37.05 -76.98 137.90
CA GLU A 339 38.04 -77.94 138.41
C GLU A 339 38.80 -77.41 139.63
N THR A 340 39.16 -76.13 139.63
CA THR A 340 39.73 -75.43 140.80
C THR A 340 38.74 -75.37 141.97
N GLY A 341 37.46 -75.05 141.71
CA GLY A 341 36.40 -75.10 142.73
C GLY A 341 36.18 -76.51 143.30
N LEU A 342 36.28 -77.56 142.47
CA LEU A 342 36.14 -78.95 142.90
C LEU A 342 37.34 -79.40 143.74
N GLN A 343 38.56 -78.97 143.39
CA GLN A 343 39.76 -79.22 144.19
C GLN A 343 39.71 -78.54 145.55
N GLU A 344 39.27 -77.27 145.62
CA GLU A 344 39.07 -76.57 146.89
C GLU A 344 38.02 -77.27 147.77
N SER A 345 36.90 -77.71 147.19
CA SER A 345 35.87 -78.48 147.91
C SER A 345 36.40 -79.82 148.44
N ARG A 346 37.23 -80.53 147.67
CA ARG A 346 37.89 -81.78 148.11
C ARG A 346 38.90 -81.52 149.23
N ARG A 347 39.66 -80.43 149.14
CA ARG A 347 40.64 -80.04 150.17
C ARG A 347 39.94 -79.71 151.49
N ALA A 348 38.85 -78.93 151.44
CA ALA A 348 38.03 -78.60 152.59
C ALA A 348 37.42 -79.85 153.27
N LYS A 349 36.94 -80.83 152.49
CA LYS A 349 36.43 -82.10 153.04
C LYS A 349 37.51 -82.93 153.74
N MET A 350 38.71 -82.99 153.17
CA MET A 350 39.84 -83.72 153.76
C MET A 350 40.31 -83.07 155.07
N GLU A 351 40.32 -81.74 155.15
CA GLU A 351 40.65 -81.02 156.38
C GLU A 351 39.58 -81.21 157.46
N ALA A 352 38.30 -81.20 157.10
CA ALA A 352 37.20 -81.45 158.04
C ALA A 352 37.23 -82.89 158.60
N GLU A 353 37.52 -83.89 157.75
CA GLU A 353 37.70 -85.29 158.18
C GLU A 353 38.95 -85.47 159.06
N LYS A 354 40.04 -84.74 158.78
CA LYS A 354 41.24 -84.74 159.62
C LYS A 354 40.95 -84.14 161.00
N ALA A 355 40.29 -82.98 161.07
CA ALA A 355 39.88 -82.36 162.32
C ALA A 355 39.00 -83.29 163.17
N ARG A 356 38.06 -83.99 162.53
CA ARG A 356 37.20 -84.98 163.20
C ARG A 356 37.98 -86.17 163.78
N ARG A 357 39.01 -86.66 163.06
CA ARG A 357 39.91 -87.73 163.56
C ARG A 357 40.78 -87.25 164.73
N ASP A 358 41.27 -86.02 164.67
CA ASP A 358 42.10 -85.43 165.72
C ASP A 358 41.29 -85.22 167.02
N ASP A 359 40.04 -84.79 166.92
CA ASP A 359 39.11 -84.66 168.05
C ASP A 359 38.78 -86.02 168.70
N ALA A 360 38.53 -87.05 167.88
CA ALA A 360 38.27 -88.41 168.37
C ALA A 360 39.49 -88.99 169.10
N SER A 361 40.70 -88.71 168.61
CA SER A 361 41.95 -89.16 169.22
C SER A 361 42.21 -88.46 170.58
N CYS A 362 41.88 -87.17 170.70
CA CYS A 362 41.94 -86.44 171.98
C CYS A 362 40.99 -87.03 173.04
N LEU A 363 39.79 -87.46 172.64
CA LEU A 363 38.79 -88.02 173.55
C LEU A 363 39.25 -89.37 174.15
N VAL A 364 39.85 -90.22 173.30
CA VAL A 364 40.42 -91.52 173.71
C VAL A 364 41.63 -91.32 174.63
N GLN A 365 42.51 -90.37 174.33
CA GLN A 365 43.66 -90.06 175.19
C GLN A 365 43.24 -89.50 176.56
N ALA A 366 42.19 -88.67 176.62
CA ALA A 366 41.65 -88.14 177.87
C ALA A 366 41.05 -89.23 178.76
N PHE A 367 40.31 -90.19 178.16
CA PHE A 367 39.69 -91.29 178.87
C PHE A 367 40.73 -92.24 179.48
N TRP A 368 41.80 -92.57 178.72
CA TRP A 368 42.87 -93.46 179.17
C TRP A 368 43.71 -92.85 180.30
N LYS A 369 44.04 -91.55 180.22
CA LYS A 369 44.75 -90.84 181.31
C LYS A 369 43.95 -90.80 182.61
N GLY A 370 42.62 -90.73 182.53
CA GLY A 370 41.73 -90.75 183.70
C GLY A 370 41.57 -92.11 184.38
N ILE A 371 41.83 -93.22 183.67
CA ILE A 371 41.83 -94.58 184.27
C ILE A 371 43.11 -94.80 185.08
N ILE A 372 44.27 -94.45 184.51
CA ILE A 372 45.58 -94.60 185.17
C ILE A 372 45.68 -93.79 186.47
N GLN A 373 45.13 -92.57 186.51
CA GLN A 373 45.15 -91.74 187.73
C GLN A 373 44.22 -92.26 188.84
N ARG A 374 43.12 -92.96 188.51
CA ARG A 374 42.19 -93.53 189.50
C ARG A 374 42.72 -94.81 190.15
N GLU A 375 43.47 -95.63 189.41
CA GLU A 375 44.18 -96.79 189.97
C GLU A 375 45.33 -96.38 190.90
N GLN A 376 46.08 -95.33 190.57
CA GLN A 376 47.16 -94.82 191.42
C GLN A 376 46.67 -94.18 192.72
N TYR A 377 45.45 -93.63 192.74
CA TYR A 377 44.84 -93.04 193.95
C TYR A 377 44.20 -94.08 194.89
N ALA A 378 43.70 -95.20 194.34
CA ALA A 378 43.09 -96.28 195.12
C ALA A 378 44.10 -97.11 195.93
N SER A 379 45.33 -97.27 195.44
CA SER A 379 46.37 -98.08 196.12
C SER A 379 47.09 -97.32 197.25
N MET A 380 47.27 -96.00 197.13
CA MET A 380 47.95 -95.18 198.15
C MET A 380 47.12 -94.91 199.42
N LYS A 381 45.80 -95.16 199.41
CA LYS A 381 44.89 -94.78 200.53
C LYS A 381 44.74 -95.84 201.64
N LYS A 382 45.14 -97.11 201.44
CA LYS A 382 44.94 -98.18 202.45
C LYS A 382 46.22 -98.69 203.14
N SER A 383 47.40 -98.16 202.81
CA SER A 383 48.70 -98.55 203.42
C SER A 383 49.06 -97.82 204.73
N LYS A 384 48.11 -97.16 205.42
CA LYS A 384 48.33 -96.53 206.74
C LYS A 384 47.22 -96.84 207.76
N LYS A 385 47.07 -98.11 208.17
CA LYS A 385 46.90 -98.55 209.59
C LYS A 385 46.66 -100.08 209.66
N LYS A 386 47.64 -100.78 210.26
CA LYS A 386 47.68 -102.19 210.72
C LYS A 386 47.85 -103.33 209.69
N GLY A 387 48.85 -104.19 209.96
CA GLY A 387 48.78 -105.65 209.72
C GLY A 387 49.42 -106.22 208.44
N GLY A 388 50.60 -106.86 208.63
CA GLY A 388 51.24 -107.99 207.93
C GLY A 388 51.19 -108.15 206.39
N LYS A 389 52.23 -108.54 205.63
CA LYS A 389 53.71 -108.67 205.74
C LYS A 389 54.22 -109.19 204.35
N LYS A 390 55.31 -108.57 203.86
CA LYS A 390 56.45 -109.09 203.01
C LYS A 390 56.47 -109.04 201.46
N GLY A 391 57.49 -108.32 200.95
CA GLY A 391 58.46 -108.70 199.87
C GLY A 391 58.21 -108.15 198.45
N LYS A 392 59.20 -107.81 197.58
CA LYS A 392 60.67 -107.67 197.60
C LYS A 392 61.12 -107.06 196.23
N LYS A 393 61.94 -105.98 196.25
CA LYS A 393 62.96 -105.43 195.29
C LYS A 393 62.85 -105.63 193.75
N GLY A 394 63.21 -104.55 193.04
CA GLY A 394 64.36 -104.58 192.11
C GLY A 394 64.31 -103.67 190.87
N LYS A 395 65.20 -102.67 190.85
CA LYS A 395 65.83 -101.92 189.74
C LYS A 395 65.01 -101.44 188.54
#